data_AF-A0A2V9GDE3-F1
#
_entry.id   AF-A0A2V9GDE3-F1
#
_cell.length_a   1.000
_cell.length_b   1.000
_cell.length_c   1.000
_cell.angle_alpha   90.00
_cell.angle_beta   90.00
_cell.angle_gamma   90.00
#
_symmetry.space_group_name_H-M   'P 1'
#
loop_
_entity.id
_entity.type
_entity.pdbx_description
1 polymer ?
#
loop_
_entity_poly.entity_id
_entity_poly.type
_entity_poly.pdbx_seq_one_letter_code
_entity_poly.pdbx_strand_id
1 'polypeptide(L)'
;MTRWRGRQQPWEPPSDEQVRLWAQTGVNLIVGGANYWSGDYARPLLPEKTRRFIATAHRYDIKVIPYVTFADFNFAAPGYQEHAADWMASQSIEFANETTLMCYNASGWREHLEKQWDQLLSNFDFDGLYIDHWTNIRLCSNSRHGCDGYLGSFATEGYHDFAKRARRVVARHTDGKGIMLLNANMLLFSGVVPWFDIRLNGENDDPLKMRMETILATWDGWVQGVQSMGEWGHTASRGSMINLLTTFSMANWAISPHDLAQWKAAQSAELAETRELWGIWRSFKLNGAQRIPGFDSQGLLRMEQPGSIVNAFVRDGRALVIMGVHGARGGRKEALHIQIPAKLGLGEGLRYQIIDLRNSRYLRSRPSALAELHTIPVRLAADRPLILLIRPQEKGPNLVWFRGADDVTVSSKTRVLECKVKSVPGSPVELYLDPEGSELAAATPGFERVAAGDFVVFAGTEPDDGVVRLTVSGPKTAR
;
A
#
# COMPACT_ATOMS: atom_id res chain seq x y z
N MET A 1 32.58 2.80 7.09
CA MET A 1 31.73 3.59 6.19
C MET A 1 31.78 2.98 4.79
N THR A 2 30.89 2.05 4.51
CA THR A 2 30.76 1.45 3.18
C THR A 2 29.98 2.45 2.33
N ARG A 3 30.66 3.15 1.43
CA ARG A 3 30.02 4.06 0.47
C ARG A 3 29.00 3.24 -0.33
N TRP A 4 27.73 3.65 -0.32
CA TRP A 4 26.77 3.22 -1.32
C TRP A 4 27.30 3.69 -2.66
N ARG A 5 27.97 2.81 -3.40
CA ARG A 5 28.23 3.03 -4.82
C ARG A 5 26.94 2.64 -5.51
N GLY A 6 26.19 3.63 -6.01
CA GLY A 6 25.05 3.40 -6.90
C GLY A 6 25.44 2.37 -7.97
N ARG A 7 24.47 1.55 -8.40
CA ARG A 7 24.71 0.44 -9.34
C ARG A 7 25.64 0.88 -10.48
N GLN A 8 26.71 0.12 -10.73
CA GLN A 8 27.65 0.39 -11.83
C GLN A 8 27.05 0.17 -13.23
N GLN A 9 25.86 -0.44 -13.32
CA GLN A 9 25.15 -0.57 -14.57
C GLN A 9 24.22 0.63 -14.78
N PRO A 10 24.19 1.23 -15.98
CA PRO A 10 23.19 2.23 -16.33
C PRO A 10 21.81 1.69 -16.01
N TRP A 11 20.99 2.51 -15.34
CA TRP A 11 19.60 2.15 -15.12
C TRP A 11 18.88 1.98 -16.46
N GLU A 12 18.07 0.93 -16.57
CA GLU A 12 17.13 0.74 -17.67
C GLU A 12 15.71 0.51 -17.13
N PRO A 13 14.66 0.96 -17.85
CA PRO A 13 13.30 0.60 -17.50
C PRO A 13 13.08 -0.93 -17.52
N PRO A 14 12.16 -1.45 -16.69
CA PRO A 14 11.75 -2.86 -16.72
C PRO A 14 11.27 -3.32 -18.10
N SER A 15 11.48 -4.60 -18.44
CA SER A 15 10.99 -5.18 -19.70
C SER A 15 9.47 -5.37 -19.69
N ASP A 16 8.88 -5.52 -20.88
CA ASP A 16 7.43 -5.78 -20.99
C ASP A 16 7.01 -7.06 -20.27
N GLU A 17 7.85 -8.10 -20.29
CA GLU A 17 7.61 -9.35 -19.54
C GLU A 17 7.63 -9.12 -18.03
N GLN A 18 8.54 -8.27 -17.53
CA GLN A 18 8.60 -7.93 -16.12
C GLN A 18 7.36 -7.15 -15.67
N VAL A 19 6.88 -6.21 -16.49
CA VAL A 19 5.63 -5.48 -16.22
C VAL A 19 4.42 -6.42 -16.23
N ARG A 20 4.34 -7.36 -17.19
CA ARG A 20 3.29 -8.38 -17.21
C ARG A 20 3.31 -9.25 -15.95
N LEU A 21 4.49 -9.68 -15.50
CA LEU A 21 4.62 -10.45 -14.26
C LEU A 21 4.13 -9.65 -13.04
N TRP A 22 4.50 -8.38 -12.94
CA TRP A 22 4.01 -7.51 -11.88
C TRP A 22 2.50 -7.34 -11.92
N ALA A 23 1.92 -7.18 -13.10
CA ALA A 23 0.47 -7.14 -13.28
C ALA A 23 -0.20 -8.43 -12.78
N GLN A 24 0.32 -9.60 -13.17
CA GLN A 24 -0.19 -10.91 -12.76
C GLN A 24 -0.05 -11.19 -11.26
N THR A 25 0.86 -10.49 -10.58
CA THR A 25 1.08 -10.60 -9.13
C THR A 25 0.34 -9.51 -8.35
N GLY A 26 -0.41 -8.66 -9.04
CA GLY A 26 -1.24 -7.62 -8.45
C GLY A 26 -0.48 -6.34 -8.13
N VAL A 27 0.64 -6.02 -8.75
CA VAL A 27 1.19 -4.66 -8.66
C VAL A 27 0.25 -3.70 -9.40
N ASN A 28 -0.05 -2.55 -8.80
CA ASN A 28 -0.92 -1.51 -9.39
C ASN A 28 -0.30 -0.10 -9.36
N LEU A 29 0.86 0.07 -8.72
CA LEU A 29 1.65 1.30 -8.70
C LEU A 29 3.13 0.93 -8.78
N ILE A 30 3.85 1.56 -9.70
CA ILE A 30 5.31 1.53 -9.79
C ILE A 30 5.83 2.90 -9.40
N VAL A 31 6.69 2.91 -8.38
CA VAL A 31 7.41 4.11 -7.92
C VAL A 31 8.79 4.12 -8.57
N GLY A 32 9.11 5.21 -9.27
CA GLY A 32 10.25 5.32 -10.18
C GLY A 32 9.84 5.16 -11.64
N GLY A 33 10.73 4.62 -12.47
CA GLY A 33 10.43 4.38 -13.89
C GLY A 33 11.00 5.40 -14.87
N ALA A 34 11.82 6.34 -14.38
CA ALA A 34 12.64 7.21 -15.19
C ALA A 34 14.01 7.40 -14.54
N ASN A 35 15.01 7.74 -15.35
CA ASN A 35 16.32 8.18 -14.88
C ASN A 35 16.71 9.45 -15.64
N TYR A 36 17.23 10.42 -14.91
CA TYR A 36 17.59 11.77 -15.35
C TYR A 36 18.54 12.40 -14.34
N TRP A 37 19.14 13.53 -14.69
CA TRP A 37 19.86 14.33 -13.71
C TRP A 37 18.89 15.04 -12.77
N SER A 38 19.18 15.05 -11.47
CA SER A 38 18.41 15.84 -10.50
C SER A 38 18.39 17.31 -10.91
N GLY A 39 17.20 17.92 -10.91
CA GLY A 39 16.97 19.27 -11.43
C GLY A 39 16.77 19.36 -12.95
N ASP A 40 16.89 18.28 -13.72
CA ASP A 40 16.60 18.22 -15.17
C ASP A 40 15.59 17.10 -15.50
N TYR A 41 14.46 17.15 -14.81
CA TYR A 41 13.46 16.08 -14.84
C TYR A 41 12.71 15.96 -16.17
N ALA A 42 12.62 17.04 -16.95
CA ALA A 42 11.90 17.05 -18.23
C ALA A 42 12.53 16.15 -19.31
N ARG A 43 13.78 15.70 -19.10
CA ARG A 43 14.58 14.97 -20.08
C ARG A 43 15.12 13.65 -19.51
N PRO A 44 14.28 12.60 -19.40
CA PRO A 44 14.77 11.26 -19.10
C PRO A 44 15.91 10.86 -20.05
N LEU A 45 16.95 10.20 -19.52
CA LEU A 45 18.12 9.76 -20.29
C LEU A 45 17.77 8.74 -21.40
N LEU A 46 16.66 8.02 -21.22
CA LEU A 46 16.17 7.00 -22.15
C LEU A 46 14.69 7.27 -22.49
N PRO A 47 14.37 8.34 -23.25
CA PRO A 47 12.99 8.82 -23.41
C PRO A 47 12.08 7.81 -24.11
N GLU A 48 12.53 7.18 -25.20
CA GLU A 48 11.70 6.19 -25.92
C GLU A 48 11.45 4.92 -25.09
N LYS A 49 12.48 4.43 -24.38
CA LYS A 49 12.30 3.29 -23.47
C LYS A 49 11.35 3.64 -22.32
N THR A 50 11.41 4.87 -21.81
CA THR A 50 10.51 5.37 -20.76
C THR A 50 9.06 5.42 -21.25
N ARG A 51 8.79 5.97 -22.45
CA ARG A 51 7.43 5.97 -23.04
C ARG A 51 6.88 4.57 -23.24
N ARG A 52 7.69 3.64 -23.79
CA ARG A 52 7.29 2.25 -23.96
C ARG A 52 6.95 1.60 -22.62
N PHE A 53 7.79 1.81 -21.61
CA PHE A 53 7.57 1.25 -20.28
C PHE A 53 6.24 1.74 -19.65
N ILE A 54 5.96 3.05 -19.69
CA ILE A 54 4.70 3.63 -19.21
C ILE A 54 3.51 3.05 -19.98
N ALA A 55 3.59 3.02 -21.32
CA ALA A 55 2.54 2.47 -22.16
C ALA A 55 2.28 0.97 -21.89
N THR A 56 3.31 0.20 -21.56
CA THR A 56 3.15 -1.21 -21.14
C THR A 56 2.50 -1.31 -19.76
N ALA A 57 2.89 -0.47 -18.79
CA ALA A 57 2.28 -0.44 -17.47
C ALA A 57 0.77 -0.10 -17.56
N HIS A 58 0.41 0.92 -18.33
CA HIS A 58 -0.98 1.35 -18.54
C HIS A 58 -1.86 0.30 -19.23
N ARG A 59 -1.30 -0.53 -20.13
CA ARG A 59 -2.03 -1.66 -20.73
C ARG A 59 -2.53 -2.66 -19.69
N TYR A 60 -1.91 -2.69 -18.51
CA TYR A 60 -2.29 -3.53 -17.37
C TYR A 60 -2.92 -2.72 -16.22
N ASP A 61 -3.32 -1.47 -16.45
CA ASP A 61 -3.85 -0.56 -15.42
C ASP A 61 -2.88 -0.32 -14.23
N ILE A 62 -1.57 -0.40 -14.49
CA ILE A 62 -0.53 -0.10 -13.51
C ILE A 62 -0.17 1.38 -13.62
N LYS A 63 -0.26 2.10 -12.50
CA LYS A 63 0.16 3.50 -12.38
C LYS A 63 1.67 3.63 -12.29
N VAL A 64 2.24 4.68 -12.85
CA VAL A 64 3.70 4.95 -12.78
C VAL A 64 3.92 6.37 -12.27
N ILE A 65 4.66 6.52 -11.17
CA ILE A 65 5.08 7.83 -10.65
C ILE A 65 6.61 7.94 -10.61
N PRO A 66 7.22 8.94 -11.25
CA PRO A 66 8.67 9.06 -11.30
C PRO A 66 9.21 9.70 -10.01
N TYR A 67 10.48 9.40 -9.70
CA TYR A 67 11.19 9.97 -8.54
C TYR A 67 11.74 11.35 -8.88
N VAL A 68 11.34 12.38 -8.16
CA VAL A 68 11.91 13.73 -8.24
C VAL A 68 12.33 14.18 -6.84
N THR A 69 13.19 15.19 -6.74
CA THR A 69 13.57 15.79 -5.46
C THR A 69 13.28 17.29 -5.48
N PHE A 70 12.97 17.84 -4.31
CA PHE A 70 12.75 19.28 -4.15
C PHE A 70 14.04 20.10 -4.00
N ALA A 71 15.22 19.48 -3.88
CA ALA A 71 16.44 20.23 -3.58
C ALA A 71 17.65 19.85 -4.43
N ASP A 72 17.76 18.64 -4.94
CA ASP A 72 19.00 18.21 -5.60
C ASP A 72 19.12 18.82 -7.00
N PHE A 73 20.25 19.48 -7.26
CA PHE A 73 20.62 19.94 -8.60
C PHE A 73 21.99 19.36 -8.99
N ASN A 74 22.01 18.54 -10.04
CA ASN A 74 23.20 17.82 -10.48
C ASN A 74 24.20 18.72 -11.21
N PHE A 75 25.49 18.53 -10.99
CA PHE A 75 26.56 19.35 -11.60
C PHE A 75 26.60 19.30 -13.12
N ALA A 76 26.17 18.18 -13.70
CA ALA A 76 26.10 17.97 -15.13
C ALA A 76 24.76 18.43 -15.75
N ALA A 77 23.77 18.79 -14.93
CA ALA A 77 22.49 19.24 -15.43
C ALA A 77 22.62 20.60 -16.16
N PRO A 78 21.97 20.79 -17.31
CA PRO A 78 21.99 22.08 -17.99
C PRO A 78 21.45 23.21 -17.10
N GLY A 79 22.17 24.34 -17.09
CA GLY A 79 21.85 25.51 -16.26
C GLY A 79 22.46 25.47 -14.85
N TYR A 80 23.09 24.37 -14.43
CA TYR A 80 23.70 24.27 -13.10
C TYR A 80 24.73 25.38 -12.85
N GLN A 81 25.73 25.52 -13.74
CA GLN A 81 26.81 26.49 -13.57
C GLN A 81 26.32 27.94 -13.57
N GLU A 82 25.20 28.21 -14.22
CA GLU A 82 24.61 29.55 -14.32
C GLU A 82 23.84 29.92 -13.04
N HIS A 83 23.12 28.96 -12.45
CA HIS A 83 22.10 29.28 -11.44
C HIS A 83 22.38 28.72 -10.03
N ALA A 84 23.18 27.66 -9.91
CA ALA A 84 23.31 26.93 -8.64
C ALA A 84 23.75 27.82 -7.47
N ALA A 85 24.67 28.76 -7.71
CA ALA A 85 25.16 29.67 -6.67
C ALA A 85 24.06 30.59 -6.12
N ASP A 86 23.10 30.99 -6.96
CA ASP A 86 22.00 31.85 -6.56
C ASP A 86 20.89 31.07 -5.85
N TRP A 87 20.80 29.75 -6.08
CA TRP A 87 19.71 28.93 -5.57
C TRP A 87 20.10 28.06 -4.38
N MET A 88 21.37 27.71 -4.19
CA MET A 88 21.82 26.76 -3.18
C MET A 88 21.54 27.18 -1.74
N ALA A 89 21.06 26.25 -0.90
CA ALA A 89 20.88 26.46 0.54
C ALA A 89 22.14 26.21 1.36
N SER A 90 22.98 25.28 0.91
CA SER A 90 24.24 24.92 1.57
C SER A 90 25.33 24.64 0.53
N GLN A 91 26.60 24.87 0.90
CA GLN A 91 27.76 24.41 0.12
C GLN A 91 28.06 22.92 0.35
N SER A 92 27.06 22.14 0.79
CA SER A 92 27.19 20.70 0.94
C SER A 92 26.99 20.03 -0.41
N ILE A 93 27.98 19.23 -0.81
CA ILE A 93 27.89 18.33 -1.95
C ILE A 93 27.18 17.06 -1.45
N GLU A 94 26.04 16.72 -2.04
CA GLU A 94 25.18 15.60 -1.64
C GLU A 94 24.88 14.67 -2.82
N PHE A 95 24.32 13.49 -2.52
CA PHE A 95 23.98 12.39 -3.43
C PHE A 95 25.10 11.97 -4.41
N ALA A 96 25.77 10.85 -4.13
CA ALA A 96 26.94 10.35 -4.90
C ALA A 96 28.14 11.33 -5.04
N ASN A 97 28.07 12.49 -4.39
CA ASN A 97 28.94 13.67 -4.58
C ASN A 97 28.76 14.36 -5.94
N GLU A 98 27.54 14.40 -6.46
CA GLU A 98 27.25 14.90 -7.81
C GLU A 98 26.19 16.01 -7.83
N THR A 99 25.63 16.38 -6.67
CA THR A 99 24.57 17.38 -6.57
C THR A 99 24.85 18.42 -5.47
N THR A 100 24.26 19.61 -5.63
CA THR A 100 24.16 20.62 -4.58
C THR A 100 22.71 20.75 -4.15
N LEU A 101 22.48 21.02 -2.87
CA LEU A 101 21.14 21.21 -2.31
C LEU A 101 20.65 22.66 -2.48
N MET A 102 19.55 22.81 -3.19
CA MET A 102 18.88 24.08 -3.49
C MET A 102 17.91 24.49 -2.39
N CYS A 103 17.83 25.79 -2.11
CA CYS A 103 16.99 26.35 -1.07
C CYS A 103 15.52 26.39 -1.48
N TYR A 104 14.64 25.99 -0.57
CA TYR A 104 13.20 26.12 -0.79
C TYR A 104 12.73 27.56 -0.92
N ASN A 105 13.43 28.54 -0.33
CA ASN A 105 13.12 29.96 -0.44
C ASN A 105 13.61 30.61 -1.73
N ALA A 106 14.52 30.01 -2.49
CA ALA A 106 14.96 30.55 -3.77
C ALA A 106 13.83 30.46 -4.82
N SER A 107 13.26 31.62 -5.21
CA SER A 107 12.15 31.66 -6.16
C SER A 107 12.52 31.08 -7.53
N GLY A 108 13.72 31.39 -8.03
CA GLY A 108 14.21 30.87 -9.31
C GLY A 108 14.26 29.33 -9.34
N TRP A 109 14.64 28.70 -8.22
CA TRP A 109 14.59 27.24 -8.10
C TRP A 109 13.16 26.70 -8.12
N ARG A 110 12.22 27.38 -7.43
CA ARG A 110 10.79 27.00 -7.45
C ARG A 110 10.20 27.05 -8.85
N GLU A 111 10.48 28.11 -9.58
CA GLU A 111 10.00 28.31 -10.95
C GLU A 111 10.63 27.30 -11.92
N HIS A 112 11.94 27.05 -11.76
CA HIS A 112 12.65 26.05 -12.56
C HIS A 112 12.03 24.65 -12.38
N LEU A 113 11.89 24.17 -11.14
CA LEU A 113 11.33 22.85 -10.90
C LEU A 113 9.84 22.73 -11.31
N GLU A 114 9.03 23.77 -11.14
CA GLU A 114 7.65 23.76 -11.65
C GLU A 114 7.63 23.52 -13.17
N LYS A 115 8.52 24.20 -13.91
CA LYS A 115 8.68 23.98 -15.35
C LYS A 115 9.17 22.56 -15.67
N GLN A 116 10.12 22.04 -14.90
CA GLN A 116 10.62 20.67 -15.10
C GLN A 116 9.51 19.63 -14.91
N TRP A 117 8.68 19.76 -13.87
CA TRP A 117 7.55 18.85 -13.64
C TRP A 117 6.46 19.00 -14.69
N ASP A 118 6.12 20.24 -15.07
CA ASP A 118 5.09 20.49 -16.09
C ASP A 118 5.49 19.88 -17.44
N GLN A 119 6.75 20.03 -17.83
CA GLN A 119 7.27 19.40 -19.05
C GLN A 119 7.38 17.88 -18.93
N LEU A 120 7.82 17.35 -17.78
CA LEU A 120 7.88 15.90 -17.56
C LEU A 120 6.50 15.26 -17.74
N LEU A 121 5.48 15.79 -17.07
CA LEU A 121 4.12 15.25 -17.14
C LEU A 121 3.41 15.56 -18.47
N SER A 122 3.80 16.62 -19.17
CA SER A 122 3.28 16.90 -20.52
C SER A 122 3.90 16.00 -21.60
N ASN A 123 5.14 15.52 -21.40
CA ASN A 123 5.89 14.76 -22.40
C ASN A 123 5.77 13.23 -22.20
N PHE A 124 5.36 12.82 -21.00
CA PHE A 124 5.27 11.43 -20.57
C PHE A 124 4.03 11.25 -19.69
N ASP A 125 3.24 10.21 -19.97
CA ASP A 125 1.96 9.93 -19.31
C ASP A 125 2.15 9.38 -17.87
N PHE A 126 2.94 10.04 -17.04
CA PHE A 126 3.09 9.67 -15.63
C PHE A 126 1.82 10.00 -14.83
N ASP A 127 1.50 9.16 -13.85
CA ASP A 127 0.29 9.24 -13.06
C ASP A 127 0.43 10.09 -11.77
N GLY A 128 1.51 10.87 -11.66
CA GLY A 128 1.83 11.60 -10.42
C GLY A 128 3.31 11.85 -10.22
N LEU A 129 3.73 12.06 -8.97
CA LEU A 129 5.12 12.27 -8.58
C LEU A 129 5.44 11.56 -7.26
N TYR A 130 6.58 10.89 -7.21
CA TYR A 130 7.26 10.57 -5.96
C TYR A 130 8.31 11.64 -5.68
N ILE A 131 8.17 12.34 -4.55
CA ILE A 131 8.96 13.49 -4.17
C ILE A 131 9.84 13.14 -2.99
N ASP A 132 11.13 13.37 -3.14
CA ASP A 132 12.11 13.31 -2.06
C ASP A 132 12.51 14.71 -1.59
N HIS A 133 12.96 14.81 -0.34
CA HIS A 133 13.30 16.09 0.26
C HIS A 133 14.40 16.01 1.31
N TRP A 134 14.99 17.16 1.64
CA TRP A 134 16.10 17.26 2.57
C TRP A 134 15.71 18.14 3.75
N THR A 135 15.63 17.54 4.94
CA THR A 135 15.12 18.19 6.15
C THR A 135 16.09 19.23 6.71
N ASN A 136 17.41 19.01 6.51
CA ASN A 136 18.47 19.95 6.84
C ASN A 136 18.44 21.24 6.00
N ILE A 137 17.72 21.27 4.88
CA ILE A 137 17.57 22.45 4.00
C ILE A 137 16.47 23.40 4.47
N ARG A 138 15.86 23.10 5.62
CA ARG A 138 14.84 23.97 6.24
C ARG A 138 15.42 25.25 6.83
N LEU A 139 16.73 25.34 7.02
CA LEU A 139 17.42 26.58 7.40
C LEU A 139 18.45 26.92 6.33
N CYS A 140 18.42 28.16 5.85
CA CYS A 140 19.33 28.66 4.82
C CYS A 140 19.92 30.00 5.25
N SER A 141 21.16 30.30 4.86
CA SER A 141 21.84 31.57 5.13
C SER A 141 22.39 32.25 3.87
N ASN A 142 21.95 31.84 2.68
CA ASN A 142 22.45 32.40 1.42
C ASN A 142 21.79 33.77 1.12
N SER A 143 22.60 34.82 1.09
CA SER A 143 22.16 36.20 0.84
C SER A 143 21.64 36.44 -0.57
N ARG A 144 22.08 35.65 -1.56
CA ARG A 144 21.72 35.85 -2.98
C ARG A 144 20.23 35.73 -3.26
N HIS A 145 19.49 35.04 -2.40
CA HIS A 145 18.04 34.91 -2.47
C HIS A 145 17.34 35.33 -1.16
N GLY A 146 17.99 36.20 -0.38
CA GLY A 146 17.39 36.87 0.78
C GLY A 146 17.24 36.01 2.03
N CYS A 147 18.07 34.97 2.19
CA CYS A 147 18.10 34.16 3.42
C CYS A 147 19.12 34.64 4.47
N ASP A 148 19.70 35.83 4.32
CA ASP A 148 20.80 36.40 5.12
C ASP A 148 20.40 37.06 6.45
N GLY A 149 19.36 36.55 7.10
CA GLY A 149 19.03 36.94 8.47
C GLY A 149 20.16 36.63 9.47
N TYR A 150 20.09 37.20 10.68
CA TYR A 150 21.11 37.05 11.73
C TYR A 150 21.54 35.59 11.99
N LEU A 151 20.63 34.62 11.87
CA LEU A 151 20.89 33.17 11.97
C LEU A 151 20.56 32.40 10.68
N GLY A 152 20.25 33.11 9.59
CA GLY A 152 19.58 32.55 8.42
C GLY A 152 18.06 32.67 8.47
N SER A 153 17.39 32.12 7.46
CA SER A 153 15.94 32.10 7.30
C SER A 153 15.41 30.67 7.22
N PHE A 154 14.28 30.42 7.88
CA PHE A 154 13.57 29.16 7.74
C PHE A 154 12.88 29.08 6.37
N ALA A 155 13.14 28.01 5.62
CA ALA A 155 12.64 27.81 4.27
C ALA A 155 11.25 27.15 4.21
N THR A 156 10.44 27.36 5.25
CA THR A 156 9.13 26.71 5.43
C THR A 156 8.12 27.18 4.40
N GLU A 157 7.98 28.49 4.20
CA GLU A 157 7.03 29.06 3.22
C GLU A 157 7.39 28.67 1.79
N GLY A 158 8.67 28.72 1.44
CA GLY A 158 9.15 28.24 0.15
C GLY A 158 8.83 26.77 -0.10
N TYR A 159 8.93 25.92 0.92
CA TYR A 159 8.55 24.51 0.80
C TYR A 159 7.03 24.32 0.63
N HIS A 160 6.20 25.08 1.35
CA HIS A 160 4.75 25.03 1.17
C HIS A 160 4.35 25.42 -0.25
N ASP A 161 4.98 26.48 -0.79
CA ASP A 161 4.79 26.89 -2.18
C ASP A 161 5.22 25.78 -3.15
N PHE A 162 6.33 25.09 -2.88
CA PHE A 162 6.79 23.94 -3.65
C PHE A 162 5.76 22.81 -3.71
N ALA A 163 5.27 22.36 -2.55
CA ALA A 163 4.29 21.29 -2.46
C ALA A 163 2.98 21.66 -3.18
N LYS A 164 2.54 22.92 -3.03
CA LYS A 164 1.36 23.45 -3.72
C LYS A 164 1.56 23.54 -5.23
N ARG A 165 2.73 23.96 -5.72
CA ARG A 165 3.09 23.97 -7.16
C ARG A 165 3.07 22.56 -7.74
N ALA A 166 3.77 21.63 -7.10
CA ALA A 166 3.81 20.24 -7.52
C ALA A 166 2.40 19.62 -7.61
N ARG A 167 1.55 19.81 -6.58
CA ARG A 167 0.15 19.33 -6.60
C ARG A 167 -0.66 19.94 -7.75
N ARG A 168 -0.51 21.24 -8.01
CA ARG A 168 -1.21 21.91 -9.12
C ARG A 168 -0.78 21.38 -10.49
N VAL A 169 0.51 21.16 -10.68
CA VAL A 169 1.07 20.59 -11.92
C VAL A 169 0.56 19.17 -12.11
N VAL A 170 0.67 18.31 -11.09
CA VAL A 170 0.13 16.93 -11.16
C VAL A 170 -1.36 16.95 -11.47
N ALA A 171 -2.16 17.75 -10.77
CA ALA A 171 -3.60 17.82 -11.00
C ALA A 171 -3.95 18.26 -12.42
N ARG A 172 -3.18 19.17 -13.03
CA ARG A 172 -3.38 19.65 -14.41
C ARG A 172 -3.23 18.53 -15.44
N HIS A 173 -2.24 17.64 -15.25
CA HIS A 173 -1.89 16.59 -16.23
C HIS A 173 -2.58 15.25 -15.97
N THR A 174 -3.31 15.13 -14.85
CA THR A 174 -3.94 13.86 -14.42
C THR A 174 -5.43 13.99 -14.12
N ASP A 175 -6.07 15.07 -14.59
CA ASP A 175 -7.48 15.40 -14.32
C ASP A 175 -7.81 15.39 -12.82
N GLY A 176 -6.88 15.87 -11.99
CA GLY A 176 -6.99 15.89 -10.54
C GLY A 176 -6.88 14.53 -9.84
N LYS A 177 -6.55 13.45 -10.55
CA LYS A 177 -6.47 12.07 -10.02
C LYS A 177 -5.05 11.59 -9.74
N GLY A 178 -4.04 12.41 -10.04
CA GLY A 178 -2.64 12.02 -9.93
C GLY A 178 -2.16 11.85 -8.49
N ILE A 179 -1.25 10.90 -8.30
CA ILE A 179 -0.73 10.48 -7.01
C ILE A 179 0.44 11.37 -6.60
N MET A 180 0.35 11.98 -5.42
CA MET A 180 1.45 12.69 -4.79
C MET A 180 2.01 11.83 -3.65
N LEU A 181 3.21 11.32 -3.85
CA LEU A 181 3.92 10.52 -2.86
C LEU A 181 5.11 11.30 -2.33
N LEU A 182 5.28 11.39 -1.01
CA LEU A 182 6.40 12.10 -0.40
C LEU A 182 7.27 11.15 0.43
N ASN A 183 8.59 11.21 0.26
CA ASN A 183 9.52 10.72 1.26
C ASN A 183 9.49 11.63 2.49
N ALA A 184 8.65 11.31 3.45
CA ALA A 184 8.44 12.12 4.64
C ALA A 184 9.37 11.72 5.79
N ASN A 185 10.02 10.56 5.72
CA ASN A 185 10.63 9.92 6.89
C ASN A 185 9.64 9.96 8.07
N MET A 186 10.15 10.21 9.28
CA MET A 186 9.35 10.37 10.49
C MET A 186 8.66 11.75 10.62
N LEU A 187 8.72 12.63 9.60
CA LEU A 187 8.15 13.96 9.68
C LEU A 187 6.64 13.94 9.45
N LEU A 188 5.90 14.14 10.53
CA LEU A 188 4.46 14.34 10.56
C LEU A 188 4.17 15.77 11.04
N PHE A 189 3.97 16.71 10.11
CA PHE A 189 3.45 18.03 10.46
C PHE A 189 2.55 18.62 9.37
N SER A 190 1.63 19.48 9.80
CA SER A 190 0.54 20.05 9.00
C SER A 190 0.99 20.88 7.80
N GLY A 191 2.25 21.32 7.75
CA GLY A 191 2.79 22.07 6.61
C GLY A 191 3.08 21.21 5.37
N VAL A 192 3.28 19.91 5.57
CA VAL A 192 3.67 18.97 4.51
C VAL A 192 2.46 18.19 4.02
N VAL A 193 1.76 17.57 4.96
CA VAL A 193 0.73 16.54 4.76
C VAL A 193 -0.44 16.95 3.83
N PRO A 194 -0.96 18.20 3.80
CA PRO A 194 -2.15 18.54 3.00
C PRO A 194 -2.03 18.39 1.48
N TRP A 195 -0.81 18.30 0.93
CA TRP A 195 -0.56 18.32 -0.51
C TRP A 195 -0.17 16.95 -1.09
N PHE A 196 -0.06 15.93 -0.24
CA PHE A 196 0.36 14.59 -0.63
C PHE A 196 -0.74 13.58 -0.32
N ASP A 197 -0.87 12.54 -1.14
CA ASP A 197 -1.84 11.46 -0.92
C ASP A 197 -1.22 10.32 -0.11
N ILE A 198 0.10 10.10 -0.29
CA ILE A 198 0.88 9.05 0.35
C ILE A 198 2.16 9.64 0.94
N ARG A 199 2.47 9.29 2.19
CA ARG A 199 3.77 9.52 2.80
C ARG A 199 4.52 8.19 2.88
N LEU A 200 5.71 8.17 2.30
CA LEU A 200 6.71 7.17 2.62
C LEU A 200 7.36 7.58 3.94
N ASN A 201 7.10 6.79 4.97
CA ASN A 201 7.74 6.86 6.26
C ASN A 201 9.16 6.29 6.13
N GLY A 202 10.01 6.96 5.34
CA GLY A 202 11.49 6.85 5.24
C GLY A 202 12.10 5.48 4.99
N GLU A 203 13.43 5.46 4.86
CA GLU A 203 14.26 4.26 4.98
C GLU A 203 14.38 3.83 6.46
N ASN A 204 13.24 3.71 7.13
CA ASN A 204 13.15 3.92 8.58
C ASN A 204 13.38 2.68 9.43
N ASP A 205 13.74 2.99 10.68
CA ASP A 205 14.12 2.12 11.77
C ASP A 205 13.25 0.88 11.98
N ASP A 206 13.85 -0.18 12.51
CA ASP A 206 13.17 -1.41 12.93
C ASP A 206 11.92 -1.08 13.78
N PRO A 207 10.71 -1.49 13.35
CA PRO A 207 9.47 -1.05 13.97
C PRO A 207 9.33 -1.61 15.39
N LEU A 208 10.07 -2.67 15.72
CA LEU A 208 10.24 -3.17 17.09
C LEU A 208 10.83 -2.11 18.03
N LYS A 209 11.55 -1.12 17.48
CA LYS A 209 12.13 0.02 18.22
C LYS A 209 11.27 1.27 18.19
N MET A 210 10.19 1.30 17.40
CA MET A 210 9.28 2.44 17.35
C MET A 210 8.44 2.51 18.63
N ARG A 211 8.15 3.73 19.07
CA ARG A 211 7.20 3.96 20.17
C ARG A 211 5.78 3.63 19.70
N MET A 212 4.91 3.27 20.64
CA MET A 212 3.53 2.89 20.36
C MET A 212 2.75 3.98 19.61
N GLU A 213 3.00 5.26 19.92
CA GLU A 213 2.36 6.40 19.28
C GLU A 213 2.71 6.50 17.79
N THR A 214 3.94 6.15 17.42
CA THR A 214 4.39 6.10 16.01
C THR A 214 3.68 4.98 15.26
N ILE A 215 3.55 3.80 15.89
CA ILE A 215 2.85 2.65 15.31
C ILE A 215 1.38 2.99 15.10
N LEU A 216 0.73 3.61 16.09
CA LEU A 216 -0.64 4.09 15.99
C LEU A 216 -0.82 5.10 14.86
N ALA A 217 0.04 6.12 14.77
CA ALA A 217 0.00 7.09 13.68
C ALA A 217 0.20 6.45 12.29
N THR A 218 1.00 5.38 12.23
CA THR A 218 1.20 4.60 11.00
C THR A 218 -0.08 3.86 10.61
N TRP A 219 -0.72 3.19 11.58
CA TRP A 219 -2.00 2.51 11.37
C TRP A 219 -3.11 3.51 11.02
N ASP A 220 -3.07 4.73 11.54
CA ASP A 220 -4.13 5.76 11.45
C ASP A 220 -3.99 6.81 10.33
N GLY A 221 -2.95 6.74 9.49
CA GLY A 221 -2.66 7.76 8.48
C GLY A 221 -3.86 8.19 7.61
N TRP A 222 -4.75 7.26 7.25
CA TRP A 222 -5.95 7.54 6.45
C TRP A 222 -6.81 8.68 7.00
N VAL A 223 -7.01 8.75 8.33
CA VAL A 223 -7.84 9.81 8.95
C VAL A 223 -7.12 11.15 9.00
N GLN A 224 -5.78 11.14 8.93
CA GLN A 224 -4.97 12.36 8.82
C GLN A 224 -4.92 12.91 7.38
N GLY A 225 -5.68 12.30 6.45
CA GLY A 225 -5.74 12.69 5.05
C GLY A 225 -4.60 12.17 4.19
N VAL A 226 -3.67 11.38 4.74
CA VAL A 226 -2.48 10.89 4.03
C VAL A 226 -2.11 9.47 4.44
N GLN A 227 -2.00 8.57 3.45
CA GLN A 227 -1.65 7.18 3.70
C GLN A 227 -0.19 7.03 4.11
N SER A 228 0.08 6.17 5.09
CA SER A 228 1.46 5.81 5.46
C SER A 228 1.92 4.60 4.66
N MET A 229 3.12 4.68 4.12
CA MET A 229 3.81 3.63 3.39
C MET A 229 5.20 3.44 4.02
N GLY A 230 5.71 2.22 4.12
CA GLY A 230 7.05 1.96 4.66
C GLY A 230 7.99 1.35 3.62
N GLU A 231 9.28 1.68 3.71
CA GLU A 231 10.36 1.04 2.96
C GLU A 231 11.25 0.19 3.90
N TRP A 232 11.81 -0.91 3.39
CA TRP A 232 12.58 -1.87 4.18
C TRP A 232 14.09 -1.68 4.05
N GLY A 233 14.75 -1.35 5.18
CA GLY A 233 16.21 -1.39 5.29
C GLY A 233 16.78 -2.81 5.42
N HIS A 234 18.10 -2.94 5.20
CA HIS A 234 18.80 -4.25 5.20
C HIS A 234 18.90 -4.92 6.58
N THR A 235 18.71 -4.20 7.68
CA THR A 235 18.88 -4.70 9.06
C THR A 235 17.56 -4.85 9.83
N ALA A 236 16.42 -4.61 9.19
CA ALA A 236 15.11 -4.57 9.83
C ALA A 236 14.39 -5.93 9.80
N SER A 237 13.52 -6.18 10.79
CA SER A 237 12.56 -7.28 10.75
C SER A 237 11.45 -6.98 9.74
N ARG A 238 11.58 -7.54 8.54
CA ARG A 238 10.65 -7.31 7.43
C ARG A 238 9.22 -7.78 7.75
N GLY A 239 9.07 -8.95 8.38
CA GLY A 239 7.76 -9.46 8.79
C GLY A 239 7.05 -8.55 9.80
N SER A 240 7.76 -8.01 10.79
CA SER A 240 7.19 -7.06 11.76
C SER A 240 6.78 -5.76 11.07
N MET A 241 7.57 -5.26 10.12
CA MET A 241 7.21 -4.09 9.30
C MET A 241 5.91 -4.31 8.52
N ILE A 242 5.80 -5.43 7.80
CA ILE A 242 4.60 -5.79 7.04
C ILE A 242 3.37 -5.85 7.96
N ASN A 243 3.52 -6.49 9.12
CA ASN A 243 2.44 -6.65 10.09
C ASN A 243 2.02 -5.32 10.76
N LEU A 244 2.91 -4.34 10.84
CA LEU A 244 2.65 -3.01 11.40
C LEU A 244 2.24 -1.97 10.36
N LEU A 245 2.18 -2.34 9.07
CA LEU A 245 1.68 -1.51 7.97
C LEU A 245 0.38 -2.14 7.43
N THR A 246 -0.76 -1.71 7.99
CA THR A 246 -2.06 -2.38 7.75
C THR A 246 -2.89 -1.77 6.62
N THR A 247 -2.45 -0.67 6.01
CA THR A 247 -3.19 0.02 4.93
C THR A 247 -2.44 0.05 3.60
N PHE A 248 -1.15 0.38 3.59
CA PHE A 248 -0.31 0.38 2.38
C PHE A 248 1.08 -0.17 2.70
N SER A 249 1.46 -1.23 2.00
CA SER A 249 2.79 -1.83 2.06
C SER A 249 3.34 -1.89 0.64
N MET A 250 4.52 -1.31 0.42
CA MET A 250 5.28 -1.54 -0.83
C MET A 250 6.00 -2.86 -0.74
N ALA A 251 6.02 -3.61 -1.84
CA ALA A 251 7.13 -4.52 -2.06
C ALA A 251 8.32 -3.70 -2.54
N ASN A 252 9.38 -3.58 -1.74
CA ASN A 252 10.69 -3.17 -2.27
C ASN A 252 11.07 -4.13 -3.41
N TRP A 253 11.79 -3.64 -4.44
CA TRP A 253 12.38 -4.46 -5.51
C TRP A 253 13.04 -5.74 -4.98
N ALA A 254 13.67 -5.69 -3.80
CA ALA A 254 14.31 -6.83 -3.16
C ALA A 254 13.38 -8.01 -2.76
N ILE A 255 12.06 -7.80 -2.77
CA ILE A 255 11.03 -8.83 -2.47
C ILE A 255 10.05 -8.96 -3.65
N SER A 256 10.30 -8.27 -4.76
CA SER A 256 9.48 -8.39 -5.97
C SER A 256 9.76 -9.74 -6.64
N PRO A 257 8.72 -10.49 -7.07
CA PRO A 257 8.92 -11.77 -7.73
C PRO A 257 9.63 -11.59 -9.07
N HIS A 258 10.59 -12.46 -9.36
CA HIS A 258 11.26 -12.51 -10.67
C HIS A 258 10.55 -13.45 -11.65
N ASP A 259 9.69 -14.34 -11.15
CA ASP A 259 8.79 -15.17 -11.95
C ASP A 259 7.54 -15.61 -11.14
N LEU A 260 6.56 -16.20 -11.83
CA LEU A 260 5.32 -16.70 -11.21
C LEU A 260 5.54 -17.91 -10.30
N ALA A 261 6.55 -18.73 -10.54
CA ALA A 261 6.84 -19.88 -9.69
C ALA A 261 7.34 -19.43 -8.32
N GLN A 262 8.21 -18.42 -8.28
CA GLN A 262 8.67 -17.76 -7.05
C GLN A 262 7.50 -17.14 -6.29
N TRP A 263 6.60 -16.45 -7.00
CA TRP A 263 5.40 -15.88 -6.41
C TRP A 263 4.44 -16.94 -5.84
N LYS A 264 4.24 -18.06 -6.54
CA LYS A 264 3.38 -19.17 -6.10
C LYS A 264 3.97 -19.89 -4.88
N ALA A 265 5.25 -20.26 -4.95
CA ALA A 265 5.95 -21.01 -3.91
C ALA A 265 6.28 -20.17 -2.66
N ALA A 266 6.19 -18.83 -2.76
CA ALA A 266 6.57 -17.88 -1.73
C ALA A 266 7.93 -18.21 -1.11
N GLN A 267 9.01 -17.91 -1.86
CA GLN A 267 10.39 -18.21 -1.46
C GLN A 267 10.81 -17.59 -0.11
N SER A 268 10.05 -16.62 0.40
CA SER A 268 10.23 -16.06 1.73
C SER A 268 8.88 -15.88 2.45
N ALA A 269 8.93 -15.92 3.78
CA ALA A 269 7.76 -15.70 4.64
C ALA A 269 7.15 -14.30 4.42
N GLU A 270 7.97 -13.30 4.14
CA GLU A 270 7.56 -11.92 3.86
C GLU A 270 6.70 -11.82 2.60
N LEU A 271 7.09 -12.51 1.53
CA LEU A 271 6.33 -12.50 0.29
C LEU A 271 4.96 -13.17 0.49
N ALA A 272 4.92 -14.27 1.26
CA ALA A 272 3.68 -14.92 1.65
C ALA A 272 2.76 -13.99 2.46
N GLU A 273 3.32 -13.31 3.48
CA GLU A 273 2.57 -12.37 4.33
C GLU A 273 2.04 -11.18 3.52
N THR A 274 2.87 -10.60 2.65
CA THR A 274 2.47 -9.49 1.79
C THR A 274 1.33 -9.89 0.85
N ARG A 275 1.45 -11.05 0.19
CA ARG A 275 0.42 -11.61 -0.69
C ARG A 275 -0.89 -11.86 0.07
N GLU A 276 -0.82 -12.41 1.28
CA GLU A 276 -1.99 -12.62 2.14
C GLU A 276 -2.70 -11.30 2.44
N LEU A 277 -1.98 -10.31 2.97
CA LEU A 277 -2.56 -9.02 3.34
C LEU A 277 -3.17 -8.30 2.13
N TRP A 278 -2.44 -8.23 1.00
CA TRP A 278 -2.95 -7.64 -0.23
C TRP A 278 -4.24 -8.32 -0.72
N GLY A 279 -4.29 -9.66 -0.67
CA GLY A 279 -5.50 -10.41 -1.00
C GLY A 279 -6.68 -10.04 -0.09
N ILE A 280 -6.46 -9.94 1.22
CA ILE A 280 -7.48 -9.52 2.19
C ILE A 280 -8.00 -8.12 1.87
N TRP A 281 -7.11 -7.13 1.66
CA TRP A 281 -7.50 -5.75 1.37
C TRP A 281 -8.30 -5.63 0.07
N ARG A 282 -7.87 -6.33 -0.98
CA ARG A 282 -8.57 -6.37 -2.28
C ARG A 282 -9.93 -7.03 -2.17
N SER A 283 -9.99 -8.20 -1.55
CA SER A 283 -11.24 -8.95 -1.39
C SER A 283 -12.29 -8.18 -0.58
N PHE A 284 -11.85 -7.43 0.43
CA PHE A 284 -12.73 -6.55 1.21
C PHE A 284 -13.09 -5.23 0.50
N LYS A 285 -12.35 -4.85 -0.56
CA LYS A 285 -12.47 -3.56 -1.27
C LYS A 285 -12.18 -2.37 -0.35
N LEU A 286 -11.04 -2.44 0.35
CA LEU A 286 -10.64 -1.48 1.39
C LEU A 286 -10.73 0.00 0.95
N ASN A 287 -10.35 0.32 -0.29
CA ASN A 287 -10.34 1.69 -0.82
C ASN A 287 -11.72 2.38 -0.79
N GLY A 288 -12.81 1.62 -0.83
CA GLY A 288 -14.16 2.14 -0.77
C GLY A 288 -14.86 1.90 0.57
N ALA A 289 -14.12 1.47 1.60
CA ALA A 289 -14.69 1.18 2.91
C ALA A 289 -14.61 2.42 3.83
N GLN A 290 -15.60 2.56 4.71
CA GLN A 290 -15.52 3.52 5.80
C GLN A 290 -14.55 3.01 6.85
N ARG A 291 -13.55 3.81 7.21
CA ARG A 291 -12.58 3.47 8.25
C ARG A 291 -13.06 3.95 9.62
N ILE A 292 -12.91 3.10 10.63
CA ILE A 292 -13.08 3.41 12.06
C ILE A 292 -11.69 3.35 12.71
N PRO A 293 -11.10 4.50 13.06
CA PRO A 293 -9.75 4.56 13.61
C PRO A 293 -9.70 4.03 15.05
N GLY A 294 -8.51 3.57 15.46
CA GLY A 294 -8.23 3.17 16.83
C GLY A 294 -8.00 4.37 17.76
N PHE A 295 -7.40 5.45 17.25
CA PHE A 295 -7.06 6.65 18.03
C PHE A 295 -8.28 7.42 18.54
N ASP A 296 -9.28 7.57 17.69
CA ASP A 296 -10.53 8.25 17.99
C ASP A 296 -11.70 7.42 17.43
N SER A 297 -11.82 6.19 17.94
CA SER A 297 -12.99 5.38 17.62
C SER A 297 -14.29 6.02 18.14
N GLN A 298 -14.23 7.16 18.85
CA GLN A 298 -15.34 7.74 19.62
C GLN A 298 -15.98 6.72 20.56
N GLY A 299 -15.15 5.81 21.08
CA GLY A 299 -15.58 4.70 21.92
C GLY A 299 -16.23 3.54 21.17
N LEU A 300 -16.29 3.53 19.82
CA LEU A 300 -16.95 2.45 19.07
C LEU A 300 -16.25 1.10 19.20
N LEU A 301 -14.92 1.13 19.18
CA LEU A 301 -14.05 -0.03 19.27
C LEU A 301 -13.05 0.19 20.40
N ARG A 302 -12.90 -0.83 21.24
CA ARG A 302 -11.93 -0.81 22.35
C ARG A 302 -11.33 -2.20 22.54
N MET A 303 -10.05 -2.26 22.83
CA MET A 303 -9.40 -3.47 23.35
C MET A 303 -9.44 -3.45 24.88
N GLU A 304 -9.68 -4.60 25.52
CA GLU A 304 -9.80 -4.66 26.99
C GLU A 304 -8.52 -4.16 27.68
N GLN A 305 -7.37 -4.64 27.24
CA GLN A 305 -6.10 -4.34 27.90
C GLN A 305 -5.30 -3.22 27.19
N PRO A 306 -4.58 -2.38 27.96
CA PRO A 306 -3.68 -1.37 27.40
C PRO A 306 -2.60 -1.96 26.47
N GLY A 307 -2.21 -1.18 25.46
CA GLY A 307 -1.17 -1.55 24.49
C GLY A 307 -1.63 -2.46 23.34
N SER A 308 -2.89 -2.91 23.36
CA SER A 308 -3.52 -3.56 22.21
C SER A 308 -4.17 -2.50 21.31
N ILE A 309 -4.02 -2.67 20.00
CA ILE A 309 -4.50 -1.74 18.97
C ILE A 309 -5.66 -2.38 18.22
N VAL A 310 -6.65 -1.58 17.81
CA VAL A 310 -7.75 -2.00 16.94
C VAL A 310 -8.08 -0.94 15.90
N ASN A 311 -8.34 -1.38 14.67
CA ASN A 311 -8.98 -0.60 13.62
C ASN A 311 -10.08 -1.41 12.97
N ALA A 312 -11.06 -0.75 12.36
CA ALA A 312 -12.01 -1.43 11.49
C ALA A 312 -12.24 -0.71 10.18
N PHE A 313 -12.66 -1.48 9.19
CA PHE A 313 -13.18 -1.00 7.92
C PHE A 313 -14.57 -1.57 7.73
N VAL A 314 -15.51 -0.74 7.29
CA VAL A 314 -16.92 -1.07 7.21
C VAL A 314 -17.39 -0.84 5.79
N ARG A 315 -18.04 -1.85 5.22
CA ARG A 315 -18.57 -1.78 3.86
C ARG A 315 -19.67 -2.82 3.64
N ASP A 316 -20.75 -2.42 2.99
CA ASP A 316 -21.82 -3.32 2.51
C ASP A 316 -22.35 -4.27 3.61
N GLY A 317 -22.56 -3.75 4.82
CA GLY A 317 -23.04 -4.54 5.97
C GLY A 317 -22.03 -5.52 6.57
N ARG A 318 -20.75 -5.40 6.21
CA ARG A 318 -19.62 -6.21 6.69
C ARG A 318 -18.59 -5.32 7.37
N ALA A 319 -17.85 -5.89 8.32
CA ALA A 319 -16.75 -5.22 9.01
C ALA A 319 -15.48 -6.07 8.95
N LEU A 320 -14.36 -5.45 8.57
CA LEU A 320 -13.01 -6.01 8.65
C LEU A 320 -12.32 -5.37 9.85
N VAL A 321 -12.08 -6.13 10.90
CA VAL A 321 -11.48 -5.66 12.15
C VAL A 321 -10.04 -6.17 12.24
N ILE A 322 -9.09 -5.27 12.41
CA ILE A 322 -7.66 -5.57 12.49
C ILE A 322 -7.20 -5.24 13.90
N MET A 323 -6.60 -6.20 14.57
CA MET A 323 -6.11 -6.04 15.94
C MET A 323 -4.67 -6.49 16.04
N GLY A 324 -3.89 -5.83 16.89
CA GLY A 324 -2.49 -6.17 17.10
C GLY A 324 -2.00 -5.81 18.50
N VAL A 325 -0.88 -6.40 18.89
CA VAL A 325 -0.14 -6.02 20.09
C VAL A 325 1.34 -6.00 19.73
N HIS A 326 1.99 -4.86 20.00
CA HIS A 326 3.42 -4.67 19.74
C HIS A 326 4.26 -5.27 20.85
N GLY A 327 5.31 -6.03 20.51
CA GLY A 327 6.37 -6.45 21.44
C GLY A 327 5.93 -7.35 22.61
N ALA A 328 4.73 -7.96 22.55
CA ALA A 328 4.29 -8.90 23.57
C ALA A 328 5.14 -10.19 23.56
N ARG A 329 5.21 -10.93 24.67
CA ARG A 329 5.79 -12.28 24.67
C ARG A 329 4.68 -13.32 24.58
N GLY A 330 4.69 -14.13 23.52
CA GLY A 330 3.71 -15.19 23.30
C GLY A 330 2.31 -14.68 22.93
N GLY A 331 1.29 -15.50 23.20
CA GLY A 331 -0.10 -15.17 22.87
C GLY A 331 -0.83 -14.50 24.03
N ARG A 332 -1.32 -13.27 23.83
CA ARG A 332 -2.11 -12.47 24.77
C ARG A 332 -3.59 -12.83 24.67
N LYS A 333 -4.21 -13.27 25.78
CA LYS A 333 -5.68 -13.33 25.89
C LYS A 333 -6.21 -11.90 25.95
N GLU A 334 -7.23 -11.60 25.15
CA GLU A 334 -7.71 -10.24 24.96
C GLU A 334 -9.21 -10.27 24.63
N ALA A 335 -9.90 -9.13 24.71
CA ALA A 335 -11.27 -8.98 24.22
C ALA A 335 -11.42 -7.73 23.37
N LEU A 336 -12.09 -7.90 22.22
CA LEU A 336 -12.59 -6.82 21.40
C LEU A 336 -13.97 -6.40 21.92
N HIS A 337 -14.13 -5.11 22.20
CA HIS A 337 -15.40 -4.52 22.58
C HIS A 337 -15.96 -3.68 21.43
N ILE A 338 -17.16 -4.02 20.99
CA ILE A 338 -17.93 -3.28 19.99
C ILE A 338 -19.09 -2.61 20.71
N GLN A 339 -18.98 -1.32 20.99
CA GLN A 339 -20.01 -0.62 21.78
C GLN A 339 -21.31 -0.46 21.01
N ILE A 340 -21.22 -0.14 19.71
CA ILE A 340 -22.39 0.12 18.86
C ILE A 340 -22.24 -0.64 17.53
N PRO A 341 -22.64 -1.93 17.47
CA PRO A 341 -22.53 -2.76 16.26
C PRO A 341 -23.17 -2.14 15.01
N ALA A 342 -24.28 -1.41 15.17
CA ALA A 342 -24.95 -0.71 14.06
C ALA A 342 -24.06 0.32 13.36
N LYS A 343 -23.15 0.98 14.08
CA LYS A 343 -22.17 1.91 13.49
C LYS A 343 -21.04 1.19 12.74
N LEU A 344 -20.93 -0.13 12.89
CA LEU A 344 -20.12 -0.99 12.01
C LEU A 344 -20.92 -1.53 10.81
N GLY A 345 -22.11 -0.98 10.54
CA GLY A 345 -23.00 -1.45 9.48
C GLY A 345 -23.69 -2.78 9.79
N LEU A 346 -23.63 -3.27 11.03
CA LEU A 346 -24.22 -4.55 11.43
C LEU A 346 -25.65 -4.32 11.95
N GLY A 347 -26.64 -4.85 11.23
CA GLY A 347 -28.07 -4.68 11.52
C GLY A 347 -28.67 -5.74 12.45
N GLU A 348 -29.81 -5.37 13.04
CA GLU A 348 -30.63 -6.30 13.82
C GLU A 348 -31.30 -7.36 12.94
N GLY A 349 -31.77 -8.46 13.55
CA GLY A 349 -32.45 -9.55 12.85
C GLY A 349 -31.55 -10.46 12.01
N LEU A 350 -30.27 -10.11 11.83
CA LEU A 350 -29.29 -10.91 11.12
C LEU A 350 -28.45 -11.78 12.07
N ARG A 351 -27.89 -12.85 11.50
CA ARG A 351 -26.89 -13.70 12.14
C ARG A 351 -25.54 -13.45 11.50
N TYR A 352 -24.48 -13.39 12.30
CA TYR A 352 -23.15 -12.99 11.87
C TYR A 352 -22.13 -14.11 12.04
N GLN A 353 -21.37 -14.38 11.00
CA GLN A 353 -20.15 -15.18 11.06
C GLN A 353 -18.98 -14.26 11.45
N ILE A 354 -18.10 -14.77 12.32
CA ILE A 354 -16.85 -14.10 12.71
C ILE A 354 -15.70 -14.98 12.23
N ILE A 355 -14.94 -14.48 11.27
CA ILE A 355 -13.98 -15.28 10.51
C ILE A 355 -12.59 -14.73 10.75
N ASP A 356 -11.68 -15.58 11.20
CA ASP A 356 -10.24 -15.31 11.29
C ASP A 356 -9.62 -15.58 9.91
N LEU A 357 -9.40 -14.52 9.13
CA LEU A 357 -9.00 -14.64 7.72
C LEU A 357 -7.59 -15.21 7.55
N ARG A 358 -6.69 -14.95 8.50
CA ARG A 358 -5.30 -15.44 8.44
C ARG A 358 -5.18 -16.92 8.73
N ASN A 359 -6.09 -17.45 9.55
CA ASN A 359 -6.13 -18.87 9.88
C ASN A 359 -7.25 -19.62 9.14
N SER A 360 -7.96 -18.95 8.22
CA SER A 360 -9.02 -19.53 7.40
C SER A 360 -10.07 -20.31 8.22
N ARG A 361 -10.53 -19.73 9.34
CA ARG A 361 -11.42 -20.43 10.28
C ARG A 361 -12.50 -19.55 10.88
N TYR A 362 -13.55 -20.17 11.37
CA TYR A 362 -14.55 -19.50 12.18
C TYR A 362 -14.06 -19.36 13.62
N LEU A 363 -14.26 -18.17 14.22
CA LEU A 363 -13.95 -17.95 15.63
C LEU A 363 -14.99 -18.64 16.55
N ARG A 364 -16.20 -18.86 16.04
CA ARG A 364 -17.31 -19.55 16.73
C ARG A 364 -17.95 -20.55 15.77
N SER A 365 -18.30 -21.74 16.26
CA SER A 365 -18.94 -22.78 15.45
C SER A 365 -20.36 -22.43 14.97
N ARG A 366 -21.02 -21.48 15.63
CA ARG A 366 -22.34 -20.97 15.24
C ARG A 366 -22.30 -19.46 14.95
N PRO A 367 -23.13 -18.99 14.00
CA PRO A 367 -23.38 -17.57 13.81
C PRO A 367 -23.89 -16.89 15.09
N SER A 368 -23.45 -15.65 15.30
CA SER A 368 -23.78 -14.82 16.46
C SER A 368 -24.95 -13.89 16.14
N ALA A 369 -25.88 -13.70 17.09
CA ALA A 369 -26.80 -12.57 17.03
C ALA A 369 -26.04 -11.24 17.26
N LEU A 370 -26.64 -10.11 16.85
CA LEU A 370 -26.03 -8.79 17.02
C LEU A 370 -25.63 -8.50 18.48
N ALA A 371 -26.48 -8.87 19.45
CA ALA A 371 -26.21 -8.70 20.88
C ALA A 371 -24.99 -9.51 21.37
N GLU A 372 -24.64 -10.60 20.68
CA GLU A 372 -23.47 -11.44 21.02
C GLU A 372 -22.16 -10.89 20.44
N LEU A 373 -22.20 -9.77 19.70
CA LEU A 373 -21.02 -9.13 19.08
C LEU A 373 -20.42 -8.02 19.97
N HIS A 374 -21.09 -7.62 21.05
CA HIS A 374 -20.59 -6.56 21.93
C HIS A 374 -19.23 -6.87 22.55
N THR A 375 -18.97 -8.15 22.84
CA THR A 375 -17.68 -8.62 23.35
C THR A 375 -17.27 -9.89 22.62
N ILE A 376 -16.12 -9.83 21.97
CA ILE A 376 -15.55 -10.94 21.21
C ILE A 376 -14.20 -11.31 21.85
N PRO A 377 -14.09 -12.48 22.52
CA PRO A 377 -12.83 -12.93 23.07
C PRO A 377 -11.87 -13.30 21.94
N VAL A 378 -10.63 -12.83 22.02
CA VAL A 378 -9.61 -13.06 21.00
C VAL A 378 -8.26 -13.42 21.65
N ARG A 379 -7.35 -13.95 20.84
CA ARG A 379 -5.96 -14.19 21.24
C ARG A 379 -5.04 -13.49 20.25
N LEU A 380 -4.29 -12.50 20.73
CA LEU A 380 -3.34 -11.76 19.90
C LEU A 380 -1.95 -12.37 20.03
N ALA A 381 -1.25 -12.48 18.92
CA ALA A 381 0.18 -12.79 18.91
C ALA A 381 0.96 -11.48 18.77
N ALA A 382 2.13 -11.42 19.39
CA ALA A 382 3.03 -10.30 19.26
C ALA A 382 3.40 -10.06 17.79
N ASP A 383 3.34 -8.79 17.37
CA ASP A 383 3.80 -8.31 16.07
C ASP A 383 3.13 -9.02 14.88
N ARG A 384 1.97 -9.66 15.12
CA ARG A 384 1.16 -10.35 14.11
C ARG A 384 -0.30 -9.92 14.26
N PRO A 385 -0.88 -9.23 13.27
CA PRO A 385 -2.26 -8.81 13.34
C PRO A 385 -3.19 -10.02 13.29
N LEU A 386 -4.23 -9.98 14.11
CA LEU A 386 -5.44 -10.79 13.95
C LEU A 386 -6.40 -9.99 13.07
N ILE A 387 -6.87 -10.60 11.98
CA ILE A 387 -7.79 -9.96 11.03
C ILE A 387 -9.10 -10.73 11.02
N LEU A 388 -10.15 -10.09 11.53
CA LEU A 388 -11.48 -10.66 11.58
C LEU A 388 -12.37 -10.06 10.49
N LEU A 389 -13.03 -10.92 9.72
CA LEU A 389 -14.18 -10.54 8.90
C LEU A 389 -15.45 -10.87 9.68
N ILE A 390 -16.26 -9.85 9.95
CA ILE A 390 -17.60 -9.97 10.49
C ILE A 390 -18.58 -9.72 9.35
N ARG A 391 -19.38 -10.72 9.00
CA ARG A 391 -20.33 -10.64 7.89
C ARG A 391 -21.64 -11.36 8.22
N PRO A 392 -22.77 -10.97 7.60
CA PRO A 392 -24.00 -11.75 7.69
C PRO A 392 -23.76 -13.17 7.19
N GLN A 393 -24.44 -14.13 7.83
CA GLN A 393 -24.51 -15.50 7.35
C GLN A 393 -25.24 -15.52 6.01
N GLU A 394 -24.65 -16.19 5.03
CA GLU A 394 -25.27 -16.45 3.74
C GLU A 394 -25.79 -17.90 3.70
N LYS A 395 -26.89 -18.13 2.98
CA LYS A 395 -27.44 -19.47 2.81
C LYS A 395 -26.80 -20.16 1.61
N GLY A 396 -26.34 -21.38 1.83
CA GLY A 396 -25.72 -22.21 0.80
C GLY A 396 -24.26 -21.85 0.52
N PRO A 397 -23.61 -22.57 -0.41
CA PRO A 397 -22.20 -22.36 -0.71
C PRO A 397 -21.92 -20.93 -1.18
N ASN A 398 -20.94 -20.29 -0.57
CA ASN A 398 -20.65 -18.89 -0.83
C ASN A 398 -19.14 -18.59 -0.76
N LEU A 399 -18.73 -17.54 -1.46
CA LEU A 399 -17.36 -17.05 -1.41
C LEU A 399 -17.15 -16.25 -0.12
N VAL A 400 -16.17 -16.65 0.67
CA VAL A 400 -15.75 -15.95 1.89
C VAL A 400 -14.84 -14.80 1.53
N TRP A 401 -13.77 -15.11 0.80
CA TRP A 401 -12.79 -14.16 0.28
C TRP A 401 -11.97 -14.79 -0.85
N PHE A 402 -11.10 -14.01 -1.47
CA PHE A 402 -10.25 -14.46 -2.58
C PHE A 402 -8.85 -13.83 -2.54
N ARG A 403 -7.91 -14.42 -3.28
CA ARG A 403 -6.57 -13.86 -3.52
C ARG A 403 -6.23 -13.90 -5.00
N GLY A 404 -5.34 -12.99 -5.42
CA GLY A 404 -4.82 -12.93 -6.78
C GLY A 404 -5.79 -12.40 -7.83
N ALA A 405 -6.82 -11.67 -7.39
CA ALA A 405 -7.78 -11.02 -8.26
C ALA A 405 -8.14 -9.62 -7.74
N ASP A 406 -8.72 -8.80 -8.62
CA ASP A 406 -9.22 -7.46 -8.29
C ASP A 406 -10.70 -7.50 -7.87
N ASP A 407 -11.46 -8.43 -8.44
CA ASP A 407 -12.85 -8.67 -8.05
C ASP A 407 -13.25 -10.12 -8.36
N VAL A 408 -14.22 -10.63 -7.60
CA VAL A 408 -14.88 -11.90 -7.90
C VAL A 408 -16.37 -11.74 -7.68
N THR A 409 -17.15 -11.95 -8.74
CA THR A 409 -18.62 -12.00 -8.64
C THR A 409 -19.08 -13.45 -8.71
N VAL A 410 -19.91 -13.83 -7.74
CA VAL A 410 -20.43 -15.19 -7.62
C VAL A 410 -21.86 -15.24 -8.10
N SER A 411 -22.19 -16.23 -8.92
CA SER A 411 -23.56 -16.57 -9.25
C SER A 411 -23.80 -18.05 -9.03
N SER A 412 -24.99 -18.38 -8.51
CA SER A 412 -25.39 -19.76 -8.27
C SER A 412 -26.42 -20.18 -9.31
N LYS A 413 -26.13 -21.26 -10.02
CA LYS A 413 -27.07 -21.99 -10.88
C LYS A 413 -27.30 -23.38 -10.26
N THR A 414 -28.33 -24.09 -10.71
CA THR A 414 -28.64 -25.43 -10.19
C THR A 414 -27.40 -26.34 -10.24
N ARG A 415 -26.88 -26.72 -9.05
CA ARG A 415 -25.67 -27.56 -8.86
C ARG A 415 -24.35 -26.98 -9.38
N VAL A 416 -24.29 -25.69 -9.73
CA VAL A 416 -23.07 -25.04 -10.22
C VAL A 416 -22.90 -23.67 -9.57
N LEU A 417 -21.72 -23.43 -9.00
CA LEU A 417 -21.28 -22.13 -8.54
C LEU A 417 -20.32 -21.55 -9.58
N GLU A 418 -20.67 -20.42 -10.18
CA GLU A 418 -19.81 -19.70 -11.14
C GLU A 418 -19.20 -18.49 -10.45
N CYS A 419 -17.87 -18.49 -10.36
CA CYS A 419 -17.07 -17.37 -9.86
C CYS A 419 -16.43 -16.67 -11.05
N LYS A 420 -16.97 -15.52 -11.45
CA LYS A 420 -16.36 -14.68 -12.48
C LYS A 420 -15.27 -13.82 -11.83
N VAL A 421 -14.04 -14.07 -12.23
CA VAL A 421 -12.83 -13.45 -11.72
C VAL A 421 -12.47 -12.27 -12.62
N LYS A 422 -12.03 -11.17 -12.00
CA LYS A 422 -11.40 -10.05 -12.69
C LYS A 422 -9.93 -10.02 -12.28
N SER A 423 -9.04 -10.48 -13.15
CA SER A 423 -7.60 -10.36 -12.99
C SER A 423 -6.88 -10.25 -14.34
N VAL A 424 -5.55 -10.23 -14.32
CA VAL A 424 -4.74 -10.28 -15.54
C VAL A 424 -4.62 -11.74 -15.98
N PRO A 425 -4.87 -12.08 -17.26
CA PRO A 425 -4.77 -13.46 -17.73
C PRO A 425 -3.47 -14.14 -17.30
N GLY A 426 -3.56 -15.34 -16.76
CA GLY A 426 -2.41 -16.05 -16.19
C GLY A 426 -2.11 -15.71 -14.72
N SER A 427 -2.92 -14.88 -14.05
CA SER A 427 -2.78 -14.62 -12.62
C SER A 427 -3.08 -15.86 -11.78
N PRO A 428 -2.31 -16.15 -10.72
CA PRO A 428 -2.64 -17.18 -9.76
C PRO A 428 -3.80 -16.72 -8.88
N VAL A 429 -4.89 -17.48 -8.84
CA VAL A 429 -6.12 -17.15 -8.12
C VAL A 429 -6.42 -18.20 -7.06
N GLU A 430 -6.85 -17.76 -5.88
CA GLU A 430 -7.36 -18.62 -4.81
C GLU A 430 -8.77 -18.16 -4.40
N LEU A 431 -9.72 -19.10 -4.33
CA LEU A 431 -11.10 -18.87 -3.92
C LEU A 431 -11.38 -19.60 -2.60
N TYR A 432 -11.69 -18.87 -1.54
CA TYR A 432 -11.99 -19.43 -0.22
C TYR A 432 -13.50 -19.50 -0.02
N LEU A 433 -14.04 -20.71 0.07
CA LEU A 433 -15.48 -20.92 0.07
C LEU A 433 -15.94 -21.56 1.38
N ASP A 434 -17.10 -21.08 1.83
CA ASP A 434 -17.91 -21.77 2.83
C ASP A 434 -18.80 -22.76 2.08
N PRO A 435 -18.66 -24.08 2.31
CA PRO A 435 -19.50 -25.07 1.66
C PRO A 435 -20.94 -25.12 2.22
N GLU A 436 -21.21 -24.59 3.41
CA GLU A 436 -22.50 -24.69 4.13
C GLU A 436 -23.08 -26.12 4.07
N GLY A 437 -22.23 -27.12 4.35
CA GLY A 437 -22.59 -28.55 4.33
C GLY A 437 -22.66 -29.22 2.95
N SER A 438 -22.45 -28.49 1.86
CA SER A 438 -22.38 -29.06 0.51
C SER A 438 -21.00 -29.61 0.18
N GLU A 439 -20.92 -30.53 -0.78
CA GLU A 439 -19.64 -30.94 -1.36
C GLU A 439 -19.36 -30.11 -2.62
N LEU A 440 -18.18 -29.49 -2.66
CA LEU A 440 -17.70 -28.68 -3.78
C LEU A 440 -16.58 -29.41 -4.51
N ALA A 441 -16.63 -29.39 -5.85
CA ALA A 441 -15.54 -29.86 -6.70
C ALA A 441 -15.29 -28.89 -7.87
N ALA A 442 -14.03 -28.76 -8.29
CA ALA A 442 -13.69 -27.92 -9.44
C ALA A 442 -14.11 -28.61 -10.74
N ALA A 443 -14.87 -27.90 -11.56
CA ALA A 443 -15.17 -28.29 -12.94
C ALA A 443 -14.25 -27.59 -13.95
N THR A 444 -13.54 -26.55 -13.52
CA THR A 444 -12.61 -25.80 -14.36
C THR A 444 -11.24 -26.49 -14.35
N PRO A 445 -10.68 -26.85 -15.52
CA PRO A 445 -9.35 -27.43 -15.60
C PRO A 445 -8.29 -26.53 -14.95
N GLY A 446 -7.31 -27.13 -14.25
CA GLY A 446 -6.21 -26.41 -13.62
C GLY A 446 -6.55 -25.75 -12.27
N PHE A 447 -7.81 -25.85 -11.80
CA PHE A 447 -8.16 -25.51 -10.42
C PHE A 447 -8.17 -26.76 -9.55
N GLU A 448 -7.40 -26.71 -8.47
CA GLU A 448 -7.22 -27.82 -7.54
C GLU A 448 -7.74 -27.44 -6.16
N ARG A 449 -8.28 -28.43 -5.45
CA ARG A 449 -8.71 -28.25 -4.07
C ARG A 449 -7.49 -28.23 -3.15
N VAL A 450 -7.35 -27.18 -2.36
CA VAL A 450 -6.29 -27.01 -1.36
C VAL A 450 -6.91 -26.99 0.03
N ALA A 451 -6.20 -27.54 1.03
CA ALA A 451 -6.64 -27.48 2.41
C ALA A 451 -6.33 -26.09 3.02
N ALA A 452 -7.33 -25.44 3.62
CA ALA A 452 -7.10 -24.24 4.42
C ALA A 452 -8.15 -24.06 5.52
N GLY A 453 -7.80 -24.50 6.74
CA GLY A 453 -8.65 -24.34 7.92
C GLY A 453 -10.04 -24.96 7.74
N ASP A 454 -11.08 -24.17 8.02
CA ASP A 454 -12.48 -24.57 7.93
C ASP A 454 -13.07 -24.41 6.51
N PHE A 455 -12.34 -23.77 5.59
CA PHE A 455 -12.83 -23.44 4.25
C PHE A 455 -12.41 -24.46 3.19
N VAL A 456 -13.20 -24.54 2.13
CA VAL A 456 -12.80 -25.23 0.90
C VAL A 456 -12.12 -24.22 -0.01
N VAL A 457 -10.85 -24.45 -0.34
CA VAL A 457 -10.10 -23.56 -1.23
C VAL A 457 -9.92 -24.21 -2.57
N PHE A 458 -10.18 -23.45 -3.64
CA PHE A 458 -9.76 -23.82 -4.99
C PHE A 458 -8.71 -22.83 -5.47
N ALA A 459 -7.56 -23.36 -5.89
CA ALA A 459 -6.43 -22.58 -6.37
C ALA A 459 -6.10 -22.98 -7.81
N GLY A 460 -5.79 -22.00 -8.65
CA GLY A 460 -5.52 -22.22 -10.05
C GLY A 460 -4.93 -20.99 -10.72
N THR A 461 -4.88 -21.01 -12.04
CA THR A 461 -4.54 -19.82 -12.84
C THR A 461 -5.82 -19.31 -13.50
N GLU A 462 -6.02 -17.99 -13.56
CA GLU A 462 -7.21 -17.41 -14.20
C GLU A 462 -7.44 -18.03 -15.60
N PRO A 463 -8.64 -18.59 -15.85
CA PRO A 463 -8.96 -19.17 -17.15
C PRO A 463 -9.21 -18.06 -18.19
N ASP A 464 -9.06 -18.39 -19.48
CA ASP A 464 -9.22 -17.42 -20.58
C ASP A 464 -10.61 -16.75 -20.63
N ASP A 465 -11.65 -17.45 -20.17
CA ASP A 465 -13.02 -16.90 -20.08
C ASP A 465 -13.28 -16.13 -18.78
N GLY A 466 -12.32 -16.10 -17.86
CA GLY A 466 -12.42 -15.47 -16.55
C GLY A 466 -13.43 -16.13 -15.60
N VAL A 467 -13.90 -17.36 -15.88
CA VAL A 467 -14.94 -18.01 -15.06
C VAL A 467 -14.45 -19.33 -14.46
N VAL A 468 -14.37 -19.37 -13.13
CA VAL A 468 -14.16 -20.59 -12.36
C VAL A 468 -15.50 -21.21 -12.00
N ARG A 469 -15.75 -22.40 -12.52
CA ARG A 469 -16.94 -23.22 -12.31
C ARG A 469 -16.66 -24.32 -11.29
N LEU A 470 -17.53 -24.41 -10.29
CA LEU A 470 -17.51 -25.44 -9.26
C LEU A 470 -18.84 -26.20 -9.28
N THR A 471 -18.80 -27.53 -9.20
CA THR A 471 -20.00 -28.34 -8.99
C THR A 471 -20.37 -28.37 -7.52
N VAL A 472 -21.68 -28.34 -7.26
CA VAL A 472 -22.27 -28.42 -5.92
C VAL A 472 -23.08 -29.71 -5.85
N SER A 473 -22.64 -30.66 -5.03
CA SER A 473 -23.41 -31.84 -4.66
C SER A 473 -23.98 -31.68 -3.26
N GLY A 474 -25.20 -32.20 -3.05
CA GLY A 474 -25.85 -32.21 -1.74
C GLY A 474 -25.00 -32.95 -0.69
N PRO A 475 -25.29 -32.77 0.61
CA PRO A 475 -24.52 -33.40 1.67
C PRO A 475 -24.43 -34.90 1.40
N LYS A 476 -23.21 -35.46 1.43
CA LYS A 476 -23.03 -36.91 1.54
C LYS A 476 -23.76 -37.32 2.82
N THR A 477 -24.95 -37.89 2.68
CA THR A 477 -25.55 -38.67 3.76
C THR A 477 -24.50 -39.71 4.12
N ALA A 478 -23.90 -39.58 5.31
CA ALA A 478 -23.02 -40.60 5.85
C ALA A 478 -23.77 -41.93 5.76
N ARG A 479 -23.25 -42.84 4.92
CA ARG A 479 -23.71 -44.22 4.86
C ARG A 479 -22.91 -45.03 5.86
#